data_AF-A0A496PQ16-F1
#
_entry.id   AF-A0A496PQ16-F1
#
_cell.length_a   1.000
_cell.length_b   1.000
_cell.length_c   1.000
_cell.angle_alpha   90.00
_cell.angle_beta   90.00
_cell.angle_gamma   90.00
#
_symmetry.space_group_name_H-M   'P 1'
#
loop_
_entity.id
_entity.type
_entity.pdbx_description
1 polymer ?
#
loop_
_entity_poly.entity_id
_entity_poly.type
_entity_poly.pdbx_seq_one_letter_code
_entity_poly.pdbx_strand_id
1 'polypeptide(L)' 'GETGLLVPVDDPKALAEAIITLSQDVDLMKRMGDAGYIFVRDNFSWDQSLDMMTGLYERLIDEADQT' A
#
# COMPACT_ATOMS: atom_id res chain seq x y z
N GLY A 1 8.40 -11.13 0.56
CA GLY A 1 7.08 -10.59 0.87
C GLY A 1 6.13 -10.89 -0.26
N GLU A 2 4.92 -10.35 -0.20
CA GLU A 2 3.90 -10.53 -1.26
C GLU A 2 3.88 -9.36 -2.24
N THR A 3 3.96 -8.12 -1.73
CA THR A 3 3.92 -6.88 -2.53
C THR A 3 5.30 -6.25 -2.75
N GLY A 4 6.35 -6.93 -2.29
CA GLY A 4 7.73 -6.44 -2.38
C GLY A 4 8.67 -7.06 -1.34
N LEU A 5 9.84 -6.44 -1.21
CA LEU A 5 10.90 -6.80 -0.26
C LEU A 5 11.22 -5.60 0.62
N LEU A 6 11.28 -5.82 1.94
CA LEU A 6 11.77 -4.82 2.87
C LEU A 6 13.26 -5.02 3.09
N VAL A 7 14.00 -3.91 3.13
CA VAL A 7 15.43 -3.86 3.43
C VAL A 7 15.68 -2.95 4.63
N PRO A 8 16.77 -3.14 5.39
CA PRO A 8 17.16 -2.22 6.44
C PRO A 8 17.36 -0.80 5.91
N VAL A 9 17.08 0.19 6.76
CA VAL A 9 17.39 1.60 6.47
C VAL A 9 18.90 1.79 6.40
N ASP A 10 19.36 2.65 5.49
CA ASP A 10 20.78 2.99 5.29
C ASP A 10 21.71 1.80 5.01
N ASP A 11 21.18 0.73 4.40
CA ASP A 11 21.97 -0.40 3.90
C ASP A 11 21.92 -0.51 2.36
N PRO A 12 22.84 0.17 1.65
CA PRO A 12 22.92 0.11 0.19
C PRO A 12 23.21 -1.29 -0.35
N LYS A 13 23.89 -2.14 0.44
CA LYS A 13 24.24 -3.49 0.01
C LYS A 13 23.00 -4.38 0.02
N ALA A 14 22.22 -4.34 1.10
CA ALA A 14 20.94 -5.05 1.17
C ALA A 14 19.96 -4.60 0.08
N LEU A 15 19.91 -3.30 -0.21
CA LEU A 15 19.11 -2.77 -1.32
C LEU A 15 19.57 -3.32 -2.68
N ALA A 16 20.88 -3.31 -2.95
CA ALA A 16 21.43 -3.84 -4.20
C ALA A 16 21.14 -5.34 -4.36
N GLU A 17 21.30 -6.12 -3.29
CA GLU A 17 21.00 -7.56 -3.29
C GLU A 17 19.52 -7.84 -3.55
N ALA A 18 18.60 -7.05 -2.99
CA ALA A 18 17.17 -7.18 -3.24
C ALA A 18 16.82 -6.88 -4.71
N ILE A 19 17.40 -5.84 -5.30
CA ILE A 19 17.20 -5.49 -6.71
C ILE A 19 17.74 -6.61 -7.61
N ILE A 20 18.95 -7.11 -7.34
CA ILE A 20 19.55 -8.21 -8.10
C ILE A 20 18.67 -9.46 -8.03
N THR A 21 18.21 -9.82 -6.83
CA THR A 21 17.31 -10.97 -6.62
C THR A 21 16.06 -10.88 -7.51
N LEU A 22 15.38 -9.73 -7.54
CA LEU A 22 14.20 -9.55 -8.38
C LEU A 22 14.54 -9.53 -9.88
N SER A 23 15.68 -8.96 -10.27
CA SER A 23 16.09 -8.95 -11.67
C SER A 23 16.44 -10.33 -12.23
N GLN A 24 16.86 -11.25 -11.35
CA GLN A 24 17.21 -12.63 -11.71
C GLN A 24 15.99 -13.56 -11.77
N ASP A 25 14.88 -13.19 -11.11
CA ASP A 25 13.61 -13.91 -11.13
C ASP A 25 12.46 -13.00 -11.59
N VAL A 26 12.29 -12.93 -12.91
CA VAL A 26 11.28 -12.08 -13.57
C VAL A 26 9.85 -12.46 -13.14
N ASP A 27 9.59 -13.74 -12.85
CA ASP A 27 8.27 -14.20 -12.45
C ASP A 27 7.95 -13.75 -11.02
N LEU A 28 8.91 -13.85 -10.10
CA LEU A 28 8.78 -13.27 -8.76
C LEU A 28 8.56 -11.76 -8.80
N MET A 29 9.36 -11.04 -9.60
CA MET A 29 9.25 -9.60 -9.78
C MET A 29 7.85 -9.19 -10.25
N LYS A 30 7.32 -9.86 -11.29
CA LYS A 30 5.97 -9.58 -11.82
C LYS A 30 4.89 -9.89 -10.79
N ARG A 31 4.94 -11.07 -10.16
CA ARG A 31 3.95 -11.45 -9.14
C ARG A 31 3.88 -10.44 -7.99
N MET A 32 5.03 -9.97 -7.51
CA MET A 32 5.07 -8.95 -6.46
C MET A 32 4.51 -7.60 -6.93
N GLY A 33 4.83 -7.19 -8.15
CA GLY A 33 4.29 -5.97 -8.76
C GLY A 33 2.76 -6.01 -8.91
N ASP A 34 2.23 -7.11 -9.43
CA ASP A 34 0.79 -7.32 -9.61
C ASP A 34 0.06 -7.35 -8.27
N ALA A 35 0.61 -8.07 -7.28
CA ALA A 35 0.06 -8.10 -5.93
C ALA A 35 0.08 -6.71 -5.27
N GLY A 36 1.15 -5.94 -5.45
CA GLY A 36 1.26 -4.56 -4.97
C GLY A 36 0.21 -3.64 -5.61
N TYR A 37 -0.01 -3.75 -6.92
CA TYR A 37 -1.04 -2.99 -7.62
C TYR A 37 -2.44 -3.31 -7.10
N ILE A 38 -2.79 -4.59 -6.97
CA ILE A 38 -4.08 -5.04 -6.45
C ILE A 38 -4.29 -4.52 -5.03
N PHE A 39 -3.27 -4.65 -4.18
CA PHE A 39 -3.33 -4.20 -2.78
C PHE A 39 -3.61 -2.69 -2.67
N VAL A 40 -2.91 -1.86 -3.46
CA VAL A 40 -3.13 -0.40 -3.46
C VAL A 40 -4.51 -0.06 -4.01
N ARG A 41 -4.91 -0.66 -5.13
CA ARG A 41 -6.23 -0.43 -5.73
C ARG A 41 -7.36 -0.75 -4.75
N ASP A 42 -7.24 -1.84 -4.01
CA ASP A 42 -8.33 -2.37 -3.18
C ASP A 42 -8.40 -1.73 -1.78
N ASN A 43 -7.32 -1.12 -1.29
CA ASN A 43 -7.24 -0.60 0.08
C ASN A 43 -6.90 0.89 0.20
N PHE A 44 -6.38 1.51 -0.86
CA PHE A 44 -5.87 2.88 -0.84
C PHE A 44 -6.40 3.71 -2.03
N SER A 45 -7.57 3.36 -2.56
CA SER A 45 -8.20 4.18 -3.59
C SER A 45 -8.62 5.54 -3.00
N TRP A 46 -8.60 6.56 -3.87
CA TRP A 46 -9.05 7.90 -3.49
C TRP A 46 -10.51 7.90 -3.06
N ASP A 47 -11.36 7.14 -3.76
CA ASP A 47 -12.79 7.01 -3.45
C ASP A 47 -12.99 6.42 -2.06
N GLN A 48 -12.31 5.32 -1.68
CA GLN A 48 -12.38 4.79 -0.31
C GLN A 48 -11.92 5.80 0.74
N SER A 49 -10.87 6.55 0.44
CA SER A 49 -10.34 7.57 1.36
C SER A 49 -11.34 8.70 1.58
N LEU A 50 -12.00 9.15 0.51
CA LEU A 50 -13.06 10.16 0.56
C LEU A 50 -14.30 9.66 1.29
N ASP A 51 -14.75 8.44 1.01
CA ASP A 51 -15.92 7.83 1.67
C ASP A 51 -15.67 7.70 3.18
N MET A 52 -14.47 7.26 3.58
CA MET A 52 -14.09 7.14 4.98
C MET A 52 -14.10 8.50 5.69
N MET A 53 -13.52 9.53 5.08
CA MET A 53 -13.46 10.88 5.66
C MET A 53 -14.82 11.56 5.69
N THR A 54 -15.59 11.47 4.61
CA THR A 54 -16.94 12.04 4.52
C THR A 54 -17.87 11.39 5.54
N GLY A 55 -17.88 10.05 5.60
CA GLY A 55 -18.68 9.33 6.59
C GLY A 55 -18.27 9.62 8.03
N LEU A 56 -17.00 9.96 8.30
CA LEU A 56 -16.59 10.45 9.61
C LEU A 56 -17.20 11.83 9.90
N TYR A 57 -17.14 12.77 8.95
CA TYR A 57 -17.71 14.10 9.16
C TYR A 57 -19.23 14.09 9.29
N GLU A 58 -19.93 13.31 8.47
CA GLU A 58 -21.39 13.15 8.57
C GLU A 58 -21.80 12.65 9.96
N ARG A 59 -21.13 11.60 10.47
CA ARG A 59 -21.39 11.11 11.84
C ARG A 59 -21.17 12.17 12.90
N LEU A 60 -20.10 12.95 12.80
CA LEU A 60 -19.78 13.99 13.79
C LEU A 60 -20.79 15.16 13.75
N ILE A 61 -21.29 15.51 12.56
CA ILE A 61 -22.34 16.52 12.40
C ILE A 61 -23.65 16.02 13.02
N ASP A 62 -24.04 14.78 12.72
CA ASP A 62 -25.26 14.17 13.26
C ASP A 62 -25.25 14.09 14.79
N GLU A 63 -24.10 13.78 15.40
CA GLU A 63 -23.92 13.76 16.86
C GLU A 63 -24.04 15.17 17.47
N ALA A 64 -23.52 16.19 16.79
CA ALA A 64 -23.59 17.58 17.26
C ALA A 64 -25.01 18.15 17.19
N ASP A 65 -25.79 17.82 16.16
CA ASP A 65 -27.17 18.30 15.97
C ASP A 65 -28.16 17.65 16.95
N GLN A 66 -27.79 16.55 17.60
CA GLN A 66 -28.59 15.83 18.61
C GLN A 66 -28.36 16.34 20.04
N THR A 67 -27.45 17.30 20.25
CA THR A 67 -27.09 17.87 21.56
C THR A 67 -27.66 19.28 21.73
#